data_AF-A0A6F8XKC0-F1
#
_entry.id   AF-A0A6F8XKC0-F1
#
_cell.length_a   1.000
_cell.length_b   1.000
_cell.length_c   1.000
_cell.angle_alpha   90.00
_cell.angle_beta   90.00
_cell.angle_gamma   90.00
#
_symmetry.space_group_name_H-M   'P 1'
#
loop_
_entity.id
_entity.type
_entity.pdbx_description
1 polymer ?
#
loop_
_entity_poly.entity_id
_entity_poly.type
_entity_poly.pdbx_seq_one_letter_code
_entity_poly.pdbx_strand_id
1 'polypeptide(L)'
;MLSPLALLPWHPAIALSLVINTAAGAALLGLIIDPIAKRQGWHRGLTFGLAACAVAVFEPVRDTFSFGQVNLVLLILVVADTHLLRQTRFHGVGIGIASAIKLTPGIFIIYLLVTGQRRAAAVAGGTAGAATLIAFAIAPDASRTFWTEALWDTNRIGNLAYVSNQSLQGVVARLDPSGTPSKLGWLILVAAVIALWVYRVRRVDPYTGAALTGVVQCLVSPITWVHHLVWVLPALVLLADSKRRGYAAAAYVVLCSSVVWLWWDGRAPGEFIGANAYVWICVALLIYLPARKMVNGEAVPIDTEAADYPDRYSGHDRVMAKLLARVDVRDVDLDQRRAEERTGIAQRVRVM
;
A
#
# COMPACT_ATOMS: atom_id res chain seq x y z
N MET A 1 12.93 26.99 6.90
CA MET A 1 11.87 25.96 6.82
C MET A 1 10.59 26.64 6.36
N LEU A 2 10.11 26.35 5.14
CA LEU A 2 8.84 26.85 4.63
C LEU A 2 7.87 25.67 4.52
N SER A 3 7.47 25.14 5.68
CA SER A 3 6.25 24.33 5.76
C SER A 3 5.10 25.28 6.09
N PRO A 4 3.89 25.11 5.52
CA PRO A 4 2.71 25.87 5.95
C PRO A 4 2.48 25.80 7.46
N LEU A 5 2.88 24.70 8.10
CA LEU A 5 2.85 24.52 9.56
C LEU A 5 3.86 25.42 10.30
N ALA A 6 4.92 25.90 9.65
CA ALA A 6 5.89 26.81 10.25
C ALA A 6 5.35 28.24 10.38
N LEU A 7 4.22 28.55 9.72
CA LEU A 7 3.48 29.81 9.92
C LEU A 7 2.63 29.78 11.21
N LEU A 8 2.44 28.60 11.79
CA LEU A 8 1.68 28.41 13.02
C LEU A 8 2.63 28.34 14.22
N PRO A 9 2.19 28.80 15.41
CA PRO A 9 2.88 28.48 16.66
C PRO A 9 2.95 26.97 16.88
N TRP A 10 3.92 26.54 17.68
CA TRP A 10 4.26 25.13 17.93
C TRP A 10 3.04 24.24 18.29
N HIS A 11 2.24 24.66 19.26
CA HIS A 11 1.09 23.85 19.73
C HIS A 11 -0.04 23.72 18.68
N PRO A 12 -0.49 24.81 18.02
CA PRO A 12 -1.40 24.70 16.88
C PRO A 12 -0.87 23.82 15.73
N ALA A 13 0.42 23.89 15.42
CA ALA A 13 1.02 23.04 14.38
C ALA A 13 0.95 21.56 14.74
N ILE A 14 1.24 21.21 16.01
CA ILE A 14 1.07 19.84 16.52
C ILE A 14 -0.40 19.43 16.42
N ALA A 15 -1.32 20.24 16.96
CA ALA A 15 -2.74 19.92 16.96
C ALA A 15 -3.28 19.68 15.54
N LEU A 16 -2.90 20.54 14.58
CA LEU A 16 -3.27 20.38 13.18
C LEU A 16 -2.71 19.08 12.58
N SER A 17 -1.43 18.77 12.84
CA SER A 17 -0.81 17.52 12.39
C SER A 17 -1.51 16.27 12.97
N LEU A 18 -1.87 16.30 14.25
CA LEU A 18 -2.62 15.23 14.92
C LEU A 18 -3.99 15.05 14.28
N VAL A 19 -4.73 16.15 14.06
CA VAL A 19 -6.07 16.11 13.44
C VAL A 19 -5.99 15.54 12.01
N ILE A 20 -5.05 16.03 11.20
CA ILE A 20 -4.87 15.57 9.82
C ILE A 20 -4.51 14.09 9.77
N ASN A 21 -3.54 13.63 10.58
CA ASN A 21 -3.14 12.21 10.60
C ASN A 21 -4.25 11.31 11.14
N THR A 22 -5.03 11.77 12.14
CA THR A 22 -6.17 11.03 12.67
C THR A 22 -7.28 10.89 11.62
N ALA A 23 -7.61 11.98 10.92
CA ALA A 23 -8.58 11.96 9.83
C ALA A 23 -8.11 11.06 8.68
N ALA A 24 -6.83 11.13 8.30
CA ALA A 24 -6.23 10.26 7.29
C ALA A 24 -6.29 8.78 7.69
N GLY A 25 -5.99 8.46 8.95
CA GLY A 25 -6.10 7.10 9.50
C GLY A 25 -7.54 6.59 9.48
N ALA A 26 -8.50 7.40 9.91
CA ALA A 26 -9.92 7.03 9.88
C ALA A 26 -10.43 6.80 8.45
N ALA A 27 -10.07 7.68 7.51
CA ALA A 27 -10.41 7.52 6.10
C ALA A 27 -9.76 6.26 5.49
N LEU A 28 -8.50 5.98 5.83
CA LEU A 28 -7.79 4.77 5.42
C LEU A 28 -8.48 3.51 5.91
N LEU A 29 -8.86 3.46 7.19
CA LEU A 29 -9.66 2.35 7.74
C LEU A 29 -10.98 2.20 6.99
N GLY A 30 -11.64 3.32 6.65
CA GLY A 30 -12.82 3.32 5.80
C GLY A 30 -12.60 2.62 4.45
N LEU A 31 -11.48 2.89 3.78
CA LEU A 31 -11.20 2.28 2.48
C LEU A 31 -10.79 0.82 2.55
N ILE A 32 -10.03 0.41 3.57
CA ILE A 32 -9.45 -0.95 3.62
C ILE A 32 -10.26 -1.93 4.47
N ILE A 33 -11.04 -1.47 5.46
CA ILE A 33 -11.81 -2.33 6.37
C ILE A 33 -13.30 -2.39 6.02
N ASP A 34 -13.93 -1.29 5.57
CA ASP A 34 -15.37 -1.26 5.25
C ASP A 34 -15.79 -2.32 4.23
N PRO A 35 -15.04 -2.57 3.13
CA PRO A 35 -15.40 -3.62 2.18
C PRO A 35 -15.38 -5.02 2.80
N ILE A 36 -14.46 -5.27 3.73
CA ILE A 36 -14.34 -6.55 4.44
C ILE A 36 -15.50 -6.70 5.43
N ALA A 37 -15.76 -5.68 6.24
CA ALA A 37 -16.84 -5.67 7.23
C ALA A 37 -18.20 -5.92 6.57
N LYS A 38 -18.48 -5.25 5.45
CA LYS A 38 -19.70 -5.44 4.66
C LYS A 38 -19.82 -6.86 4.12
N ARG A 39 -18.76 -7.39 3.51
CA ARG A 39 -18.77 -8.75 2.95
C ARG A 39 -18.98 -9.82 4.03
N GLN A 40 -18.48 -9.61 5.24
CA GLN A 40 -18.60 -10.55 6.36
C GLN A 40 -19.85 -10.31 7.23
N GLY A 41 -20.66 -9.29 6.94
CA GLY A 41 -21.83 -8.93 7.75
C GLY A 41 -21.48 -8.47 9.17
N TRP A 42 -20.28 -7.95 9.41
CA TRP A 42 -19.84 -7.52 10.74
C TRP A 42 -20.48 -6.20 11.15
N HIS A 43 -20.72 -6.04 12.46
CA HIS A 43 -21.24 -4.79 13.00
C HIS A 43 -20.21 -3.66 12.78
N ARG A 44 -20.63 -2.62 12.05
CA ARG A 44 -19.74 -1.55 11.57
C ARG A 44 -19.06 -0.80 12.71
N GLY A 45 -19.81 -0.36 13.73
CA GLY A 45 -19.25 0.40 14.86
C GLY A 45 -18.14 -0.35 15.59
N LEU A 46 -18.45 -1.56 16.08
CA LEU A 46 -17.46 -2.47 16.69
C LEU A 46 -16.24 -2.74 15.80
N THR A 47 -16.45 -3.03 14.51
CA THR A 47 -15.33 -3.33 13.59
C THR A 47 -14.40 -2.12 13.45
N PHE A 48 -14.94 -0.94 13.24
CA PHE A 48 -14.16 0.29 13.14
C PHE A 48 -13.49 0.66 14.46
N GLY A 49 -14.18 0.46 15.60
CA GLY A 49 -13.60 0.67 16.93
C GLY A 49 -12.38 -0.22 17.17
N LEU A 50 -12.50 -1.52 16.91
CA LEU A 50 -11.39 -2.47 17.03
C LEU A 50 -10.25 -2.17 16.05
N ALA A 51 -10.57 -1.83 14.80
CA ALA A 51 -9.57 -1.46 13.81
C ALA A 51 -8.83 -0.18 14.18
N ALA A 52 -9.52 0.81 14.75
CA ALA A 52 -8.91 2.04 15.26
C ALA A 52 -7.98 1.74 16.44
N CYS A 53 -8.39 0.89 17.39
CA CYS A 53 -7.53 0.45 18.49
C CYS A 53 -6.28 -0.29 17.98
N ALA A 54 -6.44 -1.18 16.98
CA ALA A 54 -5.30 -1.86 16.38
C ALA A 54 -4.33 -0.87 15.71
N VAL A 55 -4.84 0.04 14.87
CA VAL A 55 -4.00 1.08 14.25
C VAL A 55 -3.31 1.98 15.29
N ALA A 56 -3.98 2.31 16.38
CA ALA A 56 -3.42 3.13 17.45
C ALA A 56 -2.27 2.43 18.21
N VAL A 57 -2.28 1.10 18.32
CA VAL A 57 -1.21 0.34 19.00
C VAL A 57 -0.05 0.00 18.04
N PHE A 58 -0.31 -0.02 16.73
CA PHE A 58 0.67 -0.31 15.69
C PHE A 58 1.87 0.65 15.75
N GLU A 59 3.05 0.14 16.11
CA GLU A 59 4.26 0.96 16.37
C GLU A 59 4.58 1.93 15.22
N PRO A 60 4.55 1.53 13.93
CA PRO A 60 4.81 2.48 12.83
C PRO A 60 3.84 3.68 12.79
N VAL A 61 2.59 3.48 13.21
CA VAL A 61 1.60 4.55 13.33
C VAL A 61 1.91 5.41 14.54
N ARG A 62 2.19 4.82 15.71
CA ARG A 62 2.58 5.58 16.91
C ARG A 62 3.78 6.47 16.63
N ASP A 63 4.84 5.92 16.03
CA ASP A 63 6.04 6.68 15.67
C ASP A 63 5.73 7.77 14.65
N THR A 64 4.78 7.54 13.73
CA THR A 64 4.31 8.57 12.80
C THR A 64 3.72 9.76 13.55
N PHE A 65 2.89 9.52 14.58
CA PHE A 65 2.34 10.58 15.43
C PHE A 65 3.42 11.23 16.31
N SER A 66 4.25 10.43 16.98
CA SER A 66 5.30 10.91 17.89
C SER A 66 6.34 11.78 17.19
N PHE A 67 6.66 11.48 15.92
CA PHE A 67 7.63 12.25 15.13
C PHE A 67 6.98 13.27 14.18
N GLY A 68 5.67 13.49 14.27
CA GLY A 68 4.94 14.45 13.43
C GLY A 68 5.01 14.15 11.92
N GLN A 69 5.15 12.88 11.55
CA GLN A 69 5.25 12.45 10.16
C GLN A 69 3.89 12.46 9.46
N VAL A 70 3.90 12.59 8.13
CA VAL A 70 2.70 12.64 7.28
C VAL A 70 2.39 11.31 6.58
N ASN A 71 3.02 10.22 7.00
CA ASN A 71 2.98 8.96 6.23
C ASN A 71 1.56 8.40 6.06
N LEU A 72 0.66 8.59 7.03
CA LEU A 72 -0.75 8.19 6.89
C LEU A 72 -1.49 9.00 5.83
N VAL A 73 -1.19 10.30 5.72
CA VAL A 73 -1.74 11.18 4.67
C VAL A 73 -1.29 10.70 3.29
N LEU A 74 -0.01 10.38 3.15
CA LEU A 74 0.53 9.87 1.88
C LEU A 74 -0.07 8.50 1.52
N LEU A 75 -0.21 7.62 2.51
CA LEU A 75 -0.80 6.30 2.33
C LEU A 75 -2.26 6.41 1.88
N ILE A 76 -3.08 7.26 2.51
CA ILE A 76 -4.48 7.43 2.10
C ILE A 76 -4.59 8.07 0.71
N LEU A 77 -3.72 9.00 0.35
CA LEU A 77 -3.70 9.56 -1.02
C LEU A 77 -3.46 8.47 -2.06
N VAL A 78 -2.50 7.58 -1.84
CA VAL A 78 -2.19 6.49 -2.77
C VAL A 78 -3.28 5.40 -2.78
N VAL A 79 -3.80 5.04 -1.61
CA VAL A 79 -4.91 4.07 -1.51
C VAL A 79 -6.17 4.63 -2.19
N ALA A 80 -6.56 5.86 -1.89
CA ALA A 80 -7.71 6.50 -2.56
C ALA A 80 -7.51 6.60 -4.07
N ASP A 81 -6.31 6.93 -4.54
CA ASP A 81 -6.01 7.00 -5.97
C ASP A 81 -6.17 5.63 -6.67
N THR A 82 -5.61 4.58 -6.07
CA THR A 82 -5.65 3.22 -6.62
C THR A 82 -7.00 2.52 -6.46
N HIS A 83 -7.85 2.97 -5.53
CA HIS A 83 -9.15 2.35 -5.25
C HIS A 83 -10.31 3.15 -5.82
N LEU A 84 -10.40 4.44 -5.49
CA LEU A 84 -11.54 5.30 -5.84
C LEU A 84 -11.36 5.99 -7.18
N LEU A 85 -10.14 6.44 -7.49
CA LEU A 85 -9.89 7.22 -8.70
C LEU A 85 -9.52 6.36 -9.91
N ARG A 86 -9.29 5.05 -9.73
CA ARG A 86 -8.74 4.13 -10.74
C ARG A 86 -9.42 4.21 -12.10
N GLN A 87 -10.74 4.30 -12.13
CA GLN A 87 -11.54 4.34 -13.37
C GLN A 87 -11.83 5.77 -13.86
N THR A 88 -11.27 6.77 -13.21
CA THR A 88 -11.50 8.18 -13.52
C THR A 88 -10.32 8.77 -14.29
N ARG A 89 -10.54 9.94 -14.90
CA ARG A 89 -9.45 10.72 -15.51
C ARG A 89 -8.41 11.23 -14.51
N PHE A 90 -8.71 11.18 -13.21
CA PHE A 90 -7.84 11.68 -12.13
C PHE A 90 -6.97 10.58 -11.51
N HIS A 91 -7.05 9.33 -12.00
CA HIS A 91 -6.13 8.27 -11.57
C HIS A 91 -4.68 8.69 -11.81
N GLY A 92 -3.87 8.70 -10.75
CA GLY A 92 -2.50 9.15 -10.73
C GLY A 92 -2.29 10.45 -9.95
N VAL A 93 -3.32 11.29 -9.76
CA VAL A 93 -3.18 12.59 -9.06
C VAL A 93 -2.74 12.38 -7.61
N GLY A 94 -3.37 11.48 -6.86
CA GLY A 94 -3.02 11.22 -5.46
C GLY A 94 -1.61 10.63 -5.33
N ILE A 95 -1.22 9.75 -6.25
CA ILE A 95 0.14 9.20 -6.33
C ILE A 95 1.15 10.31 -6.62
N GLY A 96 0.85 11.20 -7.57
CA GLY A 96 1.71 12.31 -7.94
C GLY A 96 1.92 13.30 -6.79
N ILE A 97 0.84 13.70 -6.10
CA ILE A 97 0.93 14.57 -4.91
C ILE A 97 1.77 13.90 -3.82
N ALA A 98 1.51 12.61 -3.52
CA ALA A 98 2.26 11.89 -2.50
C ALA A 98 3.75 11.81 -2.84
N SER A 99 4.09 11.59 -4.11
CA SER A 99 5.47 11.52 -4.62
C SER A 99 6.18 12.87 -4.61
N ALA A 100 5.45 13.98 -4.78
CA ALA A 100 6.01 15.33 -4.66
C ALA A 100 6.29 15.71 -3.20
N ILE A 101 5.42 15.31 -2.27
CA ILE A 101 5.60 15.58 -0.84
C ILE A 101 6.77 14.76 -0.26
N LYS A 102 6.91 13.50 -0.69
CA LYS A 102 7.98 12.60 -0.27
C LYS A 102 8.38 11.76 -1.47
N LEU A 103 9.67 11.60 -1.76
CA LEU A 103 10.08 10.87 -2.97
C LEU A 103 9.70 9.38 -2.95
N THR A 104 9.54 8.78 -1.77
CA THR A 104 9.37 7.32 -1.63
C THR A 104 8.16 6.73 -2.38
N PRO A 105 6.95 7.36 -2.41
CA PRO A 105 5.83 6.87 -3.19
C PRO A 105 6.02 6.97 -4.70
N GLY A 106 7.13 7.54 -5.19
CA GLY A 106 7.47 7.55 -6.62
C GLY A 106 7.52 6.15 -7.25
N ILE A 107 7.77 5.10 -6.47
CA ILE A 107 7.69 3.71 -6.96
C ILE A 107 6.28 3.33 -7.45
N PHE A 108 5.21 4.00 -6.96
CA PHE A 108 3.86 3.79 -7.48
C PHE A 108 3.69 4.32 -8.92
N ILE A 109 4.51 5.28 -9.37
CA ILE A 109 4.54 5.67 -10.78
C ILE A 109 5.12 4.53 -11.62
N ILE A 110 6.16 3.87 -11.12
CA ILE A 110 6.75 2.68 -11.75
C ILE A 110 5.75 1.52 -11.75
N TYR A 111 5.00 1.33 -10.65
CA TYR A 111 3.92 0.35 -10.56
C TYR A 111 2.90 0.53 -11.69
N LEU A 112 2.45 1.77 -11.92
CA LEU A 112 1.51 2.08 -13.01
C LEU A 112 2.11 1.73 -14.38
N LEU A 113 3.39 2.05 -14.63
CA LEU A 113 4.07 1.68 -15.87
C LEU A 113 4.19 0.16 -16.05
N VAL A 114 4.60 -0.56 -15.00
CA VAL A 114 4.79 -2.02 -15.02
C VAL A 114 3.49 -2.79 -15.22
N THR A 115 2.37 -2.24 -14.73
CA THR A 115 1.01 -2.78 -14.87
C THR A 115 0.28 -2.26 -16.12
N GLY A 116 0.96 -1.51 -16.99
CA GLY A 116 0.43 -1.04 -18.28
C GLY A 116 -0.46 0.21 -18.20
N GLN A 117 -0.60 0.82 -17.03
CA GLN A 117 -1.44 2.00 -16.76
C GLN A 117 -0.72 3.30 -17.15
N ARG A 118 -0.29 3.41 -18.42
CA ARG A 118 0.56 4.50 -18.93
C ARG A 118 -0.05 5.89 -18.75
N ARG A 119 -1.37 6.03 -18.98
CA ARG A 119 -2.08 7.30 -18.77
C ARG A 119 -1.98 7.75 -17.31
N ALA A 120 -2.29 6.86 -16.36
CA ALA A 120 -2.22 7.18 -14.94
C ALA A 120 -0.79 7.48 -14.50
N ALA A 121 0.22 6.77 -15.04
CA ALA A 121 1.62 7.08 -14.80
C ALA A 121 1.99 8.49 -15.30
N ALA A 122 1.50 8.89 -16.48
CA ALA A 122 1.70 10.24 -17.01
C ALA A 122 0.99 11.30 -16.16
N VAL A 123 -0.23 11.05 -15.69
CA VAL A 123 -0.94 11.93 -14.74
C VAL A 123 -0.15 12.05 -13.44
N ALA A 124 0.30 10.94 -12.86
CA ALA A 124 1.07 10.96 -11.62
C ALA A 124 2.40 11.71 -11.77
N GLY A 125 3.15 11.44 -12.84
CA GLY A 125 4.39 12.15 -13.15
C GLY A 125 4.16 13.64 -13.40
N GLY A 126 3.12 13.98 -14.16
CA GLY A 126 2.73 15.37 -14.43
C GLY A 126 2.31 16.11 -13.17
N THR A 127 1.50 15.50 -12.31
CA THR A 127 1.09 16.07 -11.01
C THR A 127 2.28 16.24 -10.08
N ALA A 128 3.18 15.25 -9.99
CA ALA A 128 4.38 15.35 -9.17
C ALA A 128 5.29 16.50 -9.66
N GLY A 129 5.50 16.58 -10.97
CA GLY A 129 6.27 17.66 -11.61
C GLY A 129 5.65 19.03 -11.37
N ALA A 130 4.34 19.17 -11.60
CA ALA A 130 3.62 20.43 -11.38
C ALA A 130 3.67 20.88 -9.92
N ALA A 131 3.43 19.98 -8.96
CA ALA A 131 3.53 20.28 -7.53
C ALA A 131 4.96 20.69 -7.12
N THR A 132 5.98 20.02 -7.68
CA THR A 132 7.39 20.38 -7.45
C THR A 132 7.73 21.75 -8.02
N LEU A 133 7.24 22.08 -9.22
CA LEU A 133 7.43 23.40 -9.83
C LEU A 133 6.71 24.51 -9.05
N ILE A 134 5.51 24.24 -8.54
CA ILE A 134 4.80 25.17 -7.64
C ILE A 134 5.62 25.40 -6.37
N ALA A 135 6.16 24.34 -5.76
CA ALA A 135 7.02 24.48 -4.58
C ALA A 135 8.29 25.30 -4.90
N PHE A 136 8.87 25.10 -6.08
CA PHE A 136 10.01 25.90 -6.56
C PHE A 136 9.64 27.38 -6.76
N ALA A 137 8.45 27.68 -7.28
CA ALA A 137 7.97 29.05 -7.46
C ALA A 137 7.69 29.75 -6.12
N ILE A 138 7.17 29.02 -5.12
CA ILE A 138 6.89 29.54 -3.78
C ILE A 138 8.16 29.72 -2.95
N ALA A 139 9.12 28.78 -3.07
CA ALA A 139 10.32 28.71 -2.24
C ALA A 139 11.56 28.30 -3.07
N PRO A 140 12.06 29.16 -3.97
CA PRO A 140 13.09 28.81 -4.94
C PRO A 140 14.42 28.42 -4.28
N ASP A 141 14.90 29.17 -3.28
CA ASP A 141 16.19 28.91 -2.64
C ASP A 141 16.18 27.62 -1.82
N ALA A 142 15.10 27.39 -1.07
CA ALA A 142 14.90 26.15 -0.32
C ALA A 142 14.82 24.95 -1.28
N SER A 143 14.15 25.11 -2.41
CA SER A 143 14.03 24.07 -3.44
C SER A 143 15.36 23.77 -4.11
N ARG A 144 16.15 24.80 -4.47
CA ARG A 144 17.51 24.63 -5.00
C ARG A 144 18.38 23.86 -4.03
N THR A 145 18.47 24.33 -2.78
CA THR A 145 19.24 23.66 -1.71
C THR A 145 18.83 22.20 -1.55
N PHE A 146 17.53 21.91 -1.60
CA PHE A 146 17.03 20.53 -1.51
C PHE A 146 17.57 19.65 -2.65
N TRP A 147 17.40 20.08 -3.90
CA TRP A 147 17.72 19.28 -5.08
C TRP A 147 19.22 19.19 -5.40
N THR A 148 20.03 20.20 -5.04
CA THR A 148 21.46 20.24 -5.38
C THR A 148 22.35 19.75 -4.25
N GLU A 149 21.94 19.88 -2.99
CA GLU A 149 22.79 19.57 -1.83
C GLU A 149 22.13 18.56 -0.91
N ALA A 150 20.97 18.91 -0.33
CA ALA A 150 20.38 18.13 0.76
C ALA A 150 20.00 16.70 0.35
N LEU A 151 19.54 16.49 -0.88
CA LEU A 151 19.18 15.17 -1.41
C LEU A 151 20.39 14.25 -1.56
N TRP A 152 21.59 14.81 -1.80
CA TRP A 152 22.82 14.08 -2.07
C TRP A 152 23.71 13.90 -0.83
N ASP A 153 23.44 14.67 0.23
CA ASP A 153 24.17 14.59 1.49
C ASP A 153 23.73 13.39 2.33
N THR A 154 24.34 12.25 2.02
CA THR A 154 24.12 10.98 2.73
C THR A 154 24.62 10.98 4.18
N ASN A 155 25.52 11.90 4.56
CA ASN A 155 26.01 11.99 5.94
C ASN A 155 24.96 12.56 6.90
N ARG A 156 23.99 13.34 6.39
CA ARG A 156 22.89 13.88 7.19
C ARG A 156 21.89 12.84 7.67
N ILE A 157 21.87 11.66 7.06
CA ILE A 157 20.80 10.67 7.25
C ILE A 157 21.14 9.64 8.34
N GLY A 158 22.33 9.75 8.95
CA GLY A 158 22.75 8.96 10.10
C GLY A 158 23.38 7.61 9.75
N ASN A 159 23.67 6.80 10.77
CA ASN A 159 24.28 5.48 10.60
C ASN A 159 23.33 4.53 9.87
N LEU A 160 23.71 4.04 8.68
CA LEU A 160 22.89 3.11 7.89
C LEU A 160 22.58 1.80 8.63
N ALA A 161 23.45 1.37 9.54
CA ALA A 161 23.25 0.17 10.36
C ALA A 161 22.32 0.38 11.56
N TYR A 162 21.94 1.64 11.86
CA TYR A 162 21.06 1.99 12.97
C TYR A 162 19.79 1.13 12.98
N VAL A 163 19.42 0.53 14.12
CA VAL A 163 18.42 -0.56 14.14
C VAL A 163 17.07 -0.16 13.55
N SER A 164 16.66 1.09 13.67
CA SER A 164 15.38 1.55 13.12
C SER A 164 15.35 1.51 11.57
N ASN A 165 16.51 1.44 10.90
CA ASN A 165 16.58 1.34 9.45
C ASN A 165 16.20 -0.08 8.96
N GLN A 166 14.93 -0.29 8.67
CA GLN A 166 14.35 -1.54 8.18
C GLN A 166 14.27 -1.56 6.64
N SER A 167 15.37 -1.18 5.97
CA SER A 167 15.55 -1.33 4.52
C SER A 167 16.57 -2.44 4.19
N LEU A 168 16.63 -2.87 2.92
CA LEU A 168 17.67 -3.76 2.44
C LEU A 168 19.08 -3.16 2.59
N GLN A 169 19.21 -1.83 2.50
CA GLN A 169 20.49 -1.18 2.76
C GLN A 169 20.88 -1.28 4.23
N GLY A 170 19.91 -1.19 5.15
CA GLY A 170 20.14 -1.43 6.57
C GLY A 170 20.60 -2.86 6.85
N VAL A 171 20.02 -3.86 6.18
CA VAL A 171 20.48 -5.26 6.25
C VAL A 171 21.95 -5.37 5.84
N VAL A 172 22.32 -4.81 4.68
CA VAL A 172 23.70 -4.86 4.17
C VAL A 172 24.66 -4.09 5.09
N ALA A 173 24.24 -2.96 5.64
CA ALA A 173 25.03 -2.18 6.59
C ALA A 173 25.31 -2.92 7.89
N ARG A 174 24.38 -3.76 8.37
CA ARG A 174 24.59 -4.60 9.56
C ARG A 174 25.47 -5.82 9.31
N LEU A 175 25.70 -6.20 8.04
CA LEU A 175 26.61 -7.28 7.68
C LEU A 175 28.09 -6.87 7.66
N ASP A 176 28.38 -5.56 7.65
CA ASP A 176 29.74 -5.06 7.52
C ASP A 176 30.21 -4.31 8.78
N PRO A 177 30.97 -4.98 9.68
CA PRO A 177 31.56 -4.35 10.86
C PRO A 177 32.59 -3.26 10.55
N SER A 178 33.10 -3.16 9.32
CA SER A 178 34.13 -2.19 8.92
C SER A 178 33.59 -0.79 8.62
N GLY A 179 32.27 -0.64 8.51
CA GLY A 179 31.60 0.65 8.31
C GLY A 179 31.46 1.09 6.85
N THR A 180 31.81 0.24 5.87
CA THR A 180 31.72 0.54 4.44
C THR A 180 30.77 -0.42 3.69
N PRO A 181 29.45 -0.36 3.94
CA PRO A 181 28.49 -1.30 3.38
C PRO A 181 28.62 -1.53 1.87
N SER A 182 28.53 -2.79 1.46
CA SER A 182 28.64 -3.19 0.06
C SER A 182 27.51 -2.60 -0.79
N LYS A 183 27.81 -1.55 -1.56
CA LYS A 183 26.88 -0.96 -2.53
C LYS A 183 26.40 -1.98 -3.56
N LEU A 184 27.31 -2.84 -4.04
CA LEU A 184 26.98 -3.88 -5.01
C LEU A 184 26.03 -4.92 -4.41
N GLY A 185 26.28 -5.38 -3.19
CA GLY A 185 25.39 -6.31 -2.49
C GLY A 185 23.99 -5.75 -2.29
N TRP A 186 23.89 -4.48 -1.88
CA TRP A 186 22.60 -3.78 -1.78
C TRP A 186 21.88 -3.69 -3.13
N LEU A 187 22.57 -3.29 -4.21
CA LEU A 187 21.97 -3.20 -5.54
C LEU A 187 21.47 -4.56 -6.06
N ILE A 188 22.19 -5.65 -5.80
CA ILE A 188 21.75 -7.01 -6.16
C ILE A 188 20.46 -7.37 -5.42
N LEU A 189 20.38 -7.10 -4.10
CA LEU A 189 19.17 -7.37 -3.31
C LEU A 189 17.98 -6.53 -3.79
N VAL A 190 18.20 -5.24 -4.06
CA VAL A 190 17.17 -4.36 -4.63
C VAL A 190 16.69 -4.87 -5.98
N ALA A 191 17.61 -5.24 -6.88
CA ALA A 191 17.27 -5.77 -8.19
C ALA A 191 16.44 -7.07 -8.08
N ALA A 192 16.80 -7.98 -7.18
CA ALA A 192 16.06 -9.21 -6.92
C ALA A 192 14.64 -8.92 -6.41
N VAL A 193 14.50 -8.01 -5.43
CA VAL A 193 13.19 -7.60 -4.89
C VAL A 193 12.34 -6.91 -5.94
N ILE A 194 12.90 -6.01 -6.76
CA ILE A 194 12.19 -5.35 -7.87
C ILE A 194 11.76 -6.39 -8.92
N ALA A 195 12.62 -7.34 -9.28
CA ALA A 195 12.27 -8.38 -10.25
C ALA A 195 11.11 -9.25 -9.75
N LEU A 196 11.16 -9.69 -8.48
CA LEU A 196 10.07 -10.44 -7.86
C LEU A 196 8.79 -9.62 -7.78
N TRP A 197 8.89 -8.35 -7.39
CA TRP A 197 7.76 -7.43 -7.32
C TRP A 197 7.10 -7.25 -8.69
N VAL A 198 7.86 -6.94 -9.74
CA VAL A 198 7.37 -6.83 -11.13
C VAL A 198 6.67 -8.12 -11.56
N TYR A 199 7.26 -9.28 -11.25
CA TYR A 199 6.66 -10.58 -11.52
C TYR A 199 5.30 -10.75 -10.82
N ARG A 200 5.20 -10.35 -9.55
CA ARG A 200 3.99 -10.49 -8.74
C ARG A 200 2.90 -9.51 -9.16
N VAL A 201 3.20 -8.21 -9.28
CA VAL A 201 2.19 -7.16 -9.53
C VAL A 201 1.50 -7.28 -10.88
N ARG A 202 2.14 -7.93 -11.85
CA ARG A 202 1.51 -8.24 -13.16
C ARG A 202 0.48 -9.38 -13.12
N ARG A 203 0.36 -10.10 -12.00
CA ARG A 203 -0.45 -11.33 -11.87
C ARG A 203 -1.49 -11.29 -10.75
N VAL A 204 -1.56 -10.18 -10.02
CA VAL A 204 -2.50 -9.99 -8.91
C VAL A 204 -3.47 -8.89 -9.25
N ASP A 205 -4.59 -8.85 -8.54
CA ASP A 205 -5.52 -7.73 -8.59
C ASP A 205 -4.86 -6.39 -8.20
N PRO A 206 -5.41 -5.25 -8.64
CA PRO A 206 -4.82 -3.93 -8.38
C PRO A 206 -4.65 -3.58 -6.89
N TYR A 207 -5.50 -4.09 -6.00
CA TYR A 207 -5.43 -3.81 -4.56
C TYR A 207 -4.23 -4.52 -3.93
N THR A 208 -4.07 -5.81 -4.23
CA THR A 208 -2.88 -6.57 -3.83
C THR A 208 -1.62 -5.99 -4.48
N GLY A 209 -1.69 -5.54 -5.74
CA GLY A 209 -0.59 -4.88 -6.43
C GLY A 209 -0.12 -3.60 -5.74
N ALA A 210 -1.06 -2.74 -5.32
CA ALA A 210 -0.77 -1.52 -4.56
C ALA A 210 -0.18 -1.84 -3.16
N ALA A 211 -0.74 -2.82 -2.45
CA ALA A 211 -0.23 -3.25 -1.15
C ALA A 211 1.21 -3.79 -1.22
N LEU A 212 1.50 -4.65 -2.22
CA LEU A 212 2.85 -5.15 -2.48
C LEU A 212 3.82 -4.02 -2.83
N THR A 213 3.36 -2.99 -3.56
CA THR A 213 4.17 -1.82 -3.91
C THR A 213 4.54 -1.01 -2.66
N GLY A 214 3.60 -0.85 -1.71
CA GLY A 214 3.89 -0.23 -0.40
C GLY A 214 4.95 -1.00 0.41
N VAL A 215 4.88 -2.33 0.41
CA VAL A 215 5.90 -3.20 1.05
C VAL A 215 7.25 -3.04 0.37
N VAL A 216 7.29 -3.05 -0.96
CA VAL A 216 8.54 -2.97 -1.74
C VAL A 216 9.20 -1.61 -1.59
N GLN A 217 8.42 -0.54 -1.52
CA GLN A 217 8.93 0.80 -1.20
C GLN A 217 9.78 0.79 0.08
N CYS A 218 9.32 0.14 1.14
CA CYS A 218 10.05 0.01 2.40
C CYS A 218 11.34 -0.81 2.24
N LEU A 219 11.33 -1.86 1.43
CA LEU A 219 12.52 -2.68 1.20
C LEU A 219 13.60 -1.95 0.40
N VAL A 220 13.21 -1.25 -0.66
CA VAL A 220 14.17 -0.68 -1.63
C VAL A 220 14.59 0.75 -1.34
N SER A 221 13.86 1.48 -0.49
CA SER A 221 14.28 2.81 -0.03
C SER A 221 15.66 2.71 0.62
N PRO A 222 16.57 3.68 0.39
CA PRO A 222 17.89 3.69 1.03
C PRO A 222 17.76 3.57 2.56
N ILE A 223 16.82 4.31 3.13
CA ILE A 223 16.52 4.28 4.56
C ILE A 223 15.02 4.12 4.75
N THR A 224 14.65 3.20 5.63
CA THR A 224 13.27 2.95 6.05
C THR A 224 13.22 2.89 7.55
N TRP A 225 13.03 4.05 8.20
CA TRP A 225 12.68 4.08 9.62
C TRP A 225 11.39 3.33 9.94
N VAL A 226 11.23 2.87 11.19
CA VAL A 226 10.05 2.12 11.66
C VAL A 226 8.73 2.83 11.31
N HIS A 227 8.64 4.15 11.45
CA HIS A 227 7.44 4.92 11.08
C HIS A 227 7.05 4.86 9.59
N HIS A 228 7.95 4.47 8.68
CA HIS A 228 7.60 4.23 7.29
C HIS A 228 6.83 2.93 7.10
N LEU A 229 6.88 1.99 8.03
CA LEU A 229 6.20 0.69 7.88
C LEU A 229 4.68 0.79 7.98
N VAL A 230 4.09 1.98 8.13
CA VAL A 230 2.65 2.20 7.88
C VAL A 230 2.23 1.74 6.49
N TRP A 231 3.13 1.80 5.50
CA TRP A 231 2.90 1.32 4.13
C TRP A 231 2.65 -0.20 4.05
N VAL A 232 2.94 -0.95 5.12
CA VAL A 232 2.70 -2.39 5.22
C VAL A 232 1.26 -2.70 5.65
N LEU A 233 0.51 -1.73 6.19
CA LEU A 233 -0.85 -1.92 6.70
C LEU A 233 -1.81 -2.56 5.68
N PRO A 234 -1.89 -2.12 4.41
CA PRO A 234 -2.78 -2.75 3.44
C PRO A 234 -2.45 -4.24 3.22
N ALA A 235 -1.16 -4.60 3.20
CA ALA A 235 -0.74 -5.99 3.04
C ALA A 235 -1.11 -6.85 4.26
N LEU A 236 -0.99 -6.31 5.48
CA LEU A 236 -1.43 -7.00 6.70
C LEU A 236 -2.94 -7.22 6.72
N VAL A 237 -3.73 -6.22 6.31
CA VAL A 237 -5.20 -6.33 6.21
C VAL A 237 -5.59 -7.40 5.19
N LEU A 238 -4.98 -7.41 4.01
CA LEU A 238 -5.22 -8.44 2.99
C LEU A 238 -4.83 -9.84 3.47
N LEU A 239 -3.73 -9.97 4.25
CA LEU A 239 -3.31 -11.24 4.83
C LEU A 239 -4.29 -11.70 5.92
N ALA A 240 -4.79 -10.78 6.75
CA ALA A 240 -5.80 -11.04 7.78
C ALA A 240 -7.15 -11.46 7.19
N ASP A 241 -7.51 -10.91 6.03
CA ASP A 241 -8.71 -11.27 5.25
C ASP A 241 -8.52 -12.53 4.38
N SER A 242 -7.49 -13.32 4.67
CA SER A 242 -7.22 -14.58 3.98
C SER A 242 -7.22 -15.76 4.96
N LYS A 243 -7.06 -16.98 4.43
CA LYS A 243 -6.86 -18.18 5.26
C LYS A 243 -5.58 -18.14 6.11
N ARG A 244 -4.74 -17.11 5.94
CA ARG A 244 -3.45 -16.92 6.62
C ARG A 244 -3.49 -15.90 7.77
N ARG A 245 -4.67 -15.60 8.32
CA ARG A 245 -4.86 -14.62 9.41
C ARG A 245 -3.96 -14.80 10.63
N GLY A 246 -3.55 -16.03 10.96
CA GLY A 246 -2.60 -16.27 12.05
C GLY A 246 -1.22 -15.66 11.79
N TYR A 247 -0.74 -15.71 10.55
CA TYR A 247 0.51 -15.06 10.14
C TYR A 247 0.38 -13.53 10.13
N ALA A 248 -0.79 -13.00 9.77
CA ALA A 248 -1.06 -11.56 9.88
C ALA A 248 -1.00 -11.10 11.34
N ALA A 249 -1.63 -11.84 12.26
CA ALA A 249 -1.58 -11.55 13.69
C ALA A 249 -0.14 -11.63 14.24
N ALA A 250 0.63 -12.66 13.88
CA ALA A 250 2.02 -12.78 14.29
C ALA A 250 2.89 -11.63 13.78
N ALA A 251 2.80 -11.31 12.48
CA ALA A 251 3.52 -10.18 11.89
C ALA A 251 3.14 -8.85 12.54
N TYR A 252 1.85 -8.63 12.79
CA TYR A 252 1.35 -7.45 13.48
C TYR A 252 1.88 -7.35 14.91
N VAL A 253 1.87 -8.43 15.69
CA VAL A 253 2.41 -8.44 17.06
C VAL A 253 3.90 -8.09 17.06
N VAL A 254 4.69 -8.70 16.17
CA VAL A 254 6.12 -8.37 16.03
C VAL A 254 6.29 -6.91 15.66
N LEU A 255 5.55 -6.39 14.68
CA LEU A 255 5.60 -4.97 14.28
C LEU A 255 5.09 -3.99 15.36
N CYS A 256 4.39 -4.44 16.40
CA CYS A 256 3.96 -3.61 17.52
C CYS A 256 4.93 -3.65 18.71
N SER A 257 5.83 -4.63 18.72
CA SER A 257 6.56 -5.03 19.92
C SER A 257 7.82 -4.21 20.21
N SER A 258 8.29 -3.40 19.26
CA SER A 258 9.62 -2.78 19.34
C SER A 258 10.74 -3.81 19.57
N VAL A 259 10.55 -5.08 19.17
CA VAL A 259 11.50 -6.16 19.48
C VAL A 259 12.86 -5.94 18.82
N VAL A 260 12.91 -5.26 17.66
CA VAL A 260 14.15 -4.95 16.95
C VAL A 260 15.15 -4.20 17.83
N TRP A 261 14.66 -3.39 18.78
CA TRP A 261 15.48 -2.58 19.69
C TRP A 261 16.26 -3.41 20.72
N LEU A 262 15.85 -4.67 20.97
CA LEU A 262 16.62 -5.60 21.81
C LEU A 262 17.99 -5.95 21.20
N TRP A 263 18.15 -5.75 19.88
CA TRP A 263 19.33 -6.12 19.12
C TRP A 263 19.98 -4.90 18.47
N TRP A 264 19.95 -3.76 19.17
CA TRP A 264 20.55 -2.52 18.70
C TRP A 264 22.02 -2.66 18.30
N ASP A 265 22.78 -3.46 19.05
CA ASP A 265 24.21 -3.66 18.80
C ASP A 265 24.47 -4.60 17.60
N GLY A 266 23.57 -5.55 17.34
CA GLY A 266 23.42 -6.26 16.06
C GLY A 266 24.63 -7.07 15.56
N ARG A 267 25.56 -7.48 16.44
CA ARG A 267 26.86 -8.05 16.04
C ARG A 267 26.87 -9.57 15.96
N ALA A 268 26.04 -10.26 16.74
CA ALA A 268 25.96 -11.72 16.70
C ALA A 268 24.92 -12.23 15.68
N PRO A 269 25.04 -13.47 15.14
CA PRO A 269 24.11 -13.99 14.13
C PRO A 269 22.62 -13.95 14.54
N GLY A 270 22.31 -14.25 15.81
CA GLY A 270 20.94 -14.16 16.33
C GLY A 270 20.43 -12.72 16.43
N GLU A 271 21.31 -11.79 16.77
CA GLU A 271 21.02 -10.35 16.83
C GLU A 271 20.77 -9.78 15.44
N PHE A 272 21.50 -10.26 14.42
CA PHE A 272 21.27 -9.87 13.04
C PHE A 272 19.87 -10.25 12.56
N ILE A 273 19.39 -11.45 12.89
CA ILE A 273 18.04 -11.88 12.54
C ILE A 273 17.02 -10.98 13.22
N GLY A 274 17.19 -10.74 14.53
CA GLY A 274 16.29 -9.91 15.33
C GLY A 274 16.26 -8.44 14.90
N ALA A 275 17.41 -7.82 14.66
CA ALA A 275 17.55 -6.43 14.21
C ALA A 275 16.91 -6.18 12.84
N ASN A 276 16.75 -7.22 12.01
CA ASN A 276 16.15 -7.15 10.68
C ASN A 276 14.75 -7.78 10.62
N ALA A 277 14.11 -8.06 11.78
CA ALA A 277 12.84 -8.77 11.83
C ALA A 277 11.73 -8.11 10.97
N TYR A 278 11.66 -6.77 10.93
CA TYR A 278 10.62 -6.09 10.14
C TYR A 278 10.93 -6.15 8.64
N VAL A 279 12.21 -6.19 8.25
CA VAL A 279 12.63 -6.48 6.86
C VAL A 279 12.18 -7.87 6.44
N TRP A 280 12.38 -8.88 7.29
CA TRP A 280 11.97 -10.26 7.02
C TRP A 280 10.46 -10.40 6.86
N ILE A 281 9.67 -9.67 7.66
CA ILE A 281 8.22 -9.59 7.49
C ILE A 281 7.87 -9.00 6.13
N CYS A 282 8.53 -7.91 5.71
CA CYS A 282 8.30 -7.30 4.41
C CYS A 282 8.64 -8.24 3.25
N VAL A 283 9.79 -8.95 3.32
CA VAL A 283 10.16 -9.98 2.34
C VAL A 283 9.13 -11.11 2.31
N ALA A 284 8.70 -11.60 3.47
CA ALA A 284 7.69 -12.64 3.58
C ALA A 284 6.34 -12.19 3.00
N LEU A 285 5.92 -10.95 3.22
CA LEU A 285 4.71 -10.39 2.60
C LEU A 285 4.85 -10.32 1.08
N LEU A 286 6.01 -9.89 0.55
CA LEU A 286 6.24 -9.85 -0.90
C LEU A 286 6.09 -11.24 -1.54
N ILE A 287 6.64 -12.27 -0.91
CA ILE A 287 6.63 -13.64 -1.42
C ILE A 287 5.26 -14.30 -1.22
N TYR A 288 4.68 -14.18 -0.02
CA TYR A 288 3.58 -15.02 0.43
C TYR A 288 2.23 -14.31 0.57
N LEU A 289 2.12 -13.00 0.33
CA LEU A 289 0.81 -12.35 0.33
C LEU A 289 -0.09 -13.03 -0.73
N PRO A 290 -1.26 -13.56 -0.37
CA PRO A 290 -2.10 -14.29 -1.31
C PRO A 290 -2.47 -13.43 -2.52
N ALA A 291 -2.25 -13.97 -3.71
CA ALA A 291 -2.77 -13.39 -4.93
C ALA A 291 -4.29 -13.63 -4.97
N ARG A 292 -5.12 -12.58 -4.93
CA ARG A 292 -6.41 -12.68 -5.59
C ARG A 292 -6.10 -12.58 -7.08
N LYS A 293 -6.30 -13.68 -7.80
CA LYS A 293 -6.08 -13.68 -9.24
C LYS A 293 -7.05 -12.68 -9.84
N MET A 294 -6.59 -11.90 -10.83
CA MET A 294 -7.53 -11.22 -11.72
C MET A 294 -8.44 -12.29 -12.29
N VAL A 295 -9.74 -12.20 -12.01
CA VAL A 295 -10.71 -12.96 -12.79
C VAL A 295 -10.70 -12.27 -14.13
N ASN A 296 -9.88 -12.76 -15.06
CA ASN A 296 -10.07 -12.36 -16.45
C ASN A 296 -11.52 -12.70 -16.77
N GLY A 297 -12.33 -11.69 -17.06
CA GLY A 297 -13.75 -11.84 -17.33
C GLY A 297 -14.02 -12.78 -18.50
N GLU A 298 -13.97 -14.08 -18.24
CA GLU A 298 -14.64 -15.08 -19.03
C GLU A 298 -16.12 -14.72 -18.95
N ALA A 299 -16.68 -14.32 -20.09
CA ALA A 299 -18.10 -14.17 -20.22
C ALA A 299 -18.70 -15.53 -19.87
N VAL A 300 -19.35 -15.62 -18.72
CA VAL A 300 -20.16 -16.80 -18.39
C VAL A 300 -21.32 -16.77 -19.38
N PRO A 301 -21.45 -17.76 -20.28
CA PRO A 301 -22.62 -17.84 -21.12
C PRO A 301 -23.82 -18.01 -20.20
N ILE A 302 -24.77 -17.09 -20.28
CA ILE A 302 -26.09 -17.31 -19.73
C ILE A 302 -26.76 -18.23 -20.73
N ASP A 303 -26.99 -19.48 -20.35
CA ASP A 303 -27.85 -20.35 -21.14
C ASP A 303 -29.23 -19.69 -21.17
N THR A 304 -29.59 -19.14 -22.32
CA THR A 304 -30.90 -18.55 -22.57
C THR A 304 -31.91 -19.60 -23.00
N GLU A 305 -31.59 -20.89 -22.90
CA GLU A 305 -32.61 -21.92 -23.02
C GLU A 305 -33.65 -21.66 -21.93
N ALA A 306 -34.88 -21.40 -22.37
CA ALA A 306 -36.03 -21.36 -21.49
C ALA A 306 -36.02 -22.67 -20.73
N ALA A 307 -35.67 -22.61 -19.45
CA ALA A 307 -35.66 -23.77 -18.61
C ALA A 307 -37.10 -24.27 -18.54
N ASP A 308 -37.39 -25.30 -19.34
CA ASP A 308 -38.59 -26.08 -19.23
C ASP A 308 -38.44 -26.82 -17.90
N TYR A 309 -38.94 -26.21 -16.83
CA TYR A 309 -38.86 -26.72 -15.46
C TYR A 309 -40.10 -27.56 -15.19
N PRO A 310 -40.00 -28.91 -15.21
CA PRO A 310 -40.86 -29.72 -14.38
C PRO A 310 -40.36 -29.63 -12.93
N ASP A 311 -41.25 -29.19 -12.04
CA ASP A 311 -41.12 -29.07 -10.58
C ASP A 311 -40.15 -30.06 -9.91
N ARG A 312 -38.87 -29.68 -9.71
CA ARG A 312 -37.97 -30.31 -8.71
C ARG A 312 -36.96 -29.30 -8.13
N TYR A 313 -37.39 -28.55 -7.13
CA TYR A 313 -36.54 -27.70 -6.29
C TYR A 313 -35.73 -28.53 -5.28
N SER A 314 -34.40 -28.35 -5.26
CA SER A 314 -33.54 -28.41 -4.05
C SER A 314 -32.02 -28.37 -4.35
N GLY A 315 -31.59 -28.50 -5.61
CA GLY A 315 -30.16 -28.60 -5.96
C GLY A 315 -29.48 -27.32 -6.47
N HIS A 316 -30.19 -26.48 -7.23
CA HIS A 316 -29.57 -25.43 -8.05
C HIS A 316 -29.32 -24.09 -7.36
N ASP A 317 -30.09 -23.74 -6.32
CA ASP A 317 -29.85 -22.53 -5.52
C ASP A 317 -28.47 -22.53 -4.87
N ARG A 318 -27.94 -23.72 -4.55
CA ARG A 318 -26.60 -23.90 -4.00
C ARG A 318 -25.48 -23.61 -5.00
N VAL A 319 -25.72 -23.79 -6.30
CA VAL A 319 -24.70 -23.53 -7.34
C VAL A 319 -24.65 -22.04 -7.66
N MET A 320 -25.82 -21.39 -7.83
CA MET A 320 -25.87 -19.93 -8.01
C MET A 320 -25.41 -19.17 -6.78
N ALA A 321 -25.80 -19.58 -5.57
CA ALA A 321 -25.29 -18.96 -4.35
C ALA A 321 -23.77 -19.14 -4.18
N LYS A 322 -23.20 -20.27 -4.62
CA LYS A 322 -21.74 -20.48 -4.60
C LYS A 322 -20.97 -19.65 -5.64
N LEU A 323 -21.58 -19.37 -6.79
CA LEU A 323 -21.01 -18.50 -7.83
C LEU A 323 -21.12 -17.03 -7.43
N LEU A 324 -22.29 -16.59 -6.96
CA LEU A 324 -22.52 -15.22 -6.48
C LEU A 324 -21.75 -14.89 -5.20
N ALA A 325 -21.53 -15.85 -4.29
CA ALA A 325 -20.68 -15.64 -3.11
C ALA A 325 -19.19 -15.43 -3.45
N ARG A 326 -18.78 -15.66 -4.72
CA ARG A 326 -17.40 -15.46 -5.20
C ARG A 326 -17.23 -14.22 -6.07
N VAL A 327 -18.32 -13.51 -6.39
CA VAL A 327 -18.33 -12.34 -7.27
C VAL A 327 -18.88 -11.16 -6.47
N ASP A 328 -18.11 -10.08 -6.30
CA ASP A 328 -18.66 -8.83 -5.75
C ASP A 328 -19.63 -8.29 -6.81
N VAL A 329 -20.90 -8.12 -6.46
CA VAL A 329 -21.96 -7.72 -7.39
C VAL A 329 -21.68 -6.35 -8.04
N ARG A 330 -20.72 -5.59 -7.50
CA ARG A 330 -20.20 -4.35 -8.09
C ARG A 330 -19.33 -4.53 -9.33
N ASP A 331 -18.89 -5.75 -9.64
CA ASP A 331 -18.06 -6.08 -10.80
C ASP A 331 -18.88 -6.58 -12.01
N VAL A 332 -20.21 -6.49 -11.94
CA VAL A 332 -21.12 -6.86 -13.03
C VAL A 332 -21.49 -5.60 -13.81
N ASP A 333 -20.87 -5.41 -14.97
CA ASP A 333 -21.27 -4.38 -15.93
C ASP A 333 -22.23 -5.02 -16.95
N LEU A 334 -23.47 -4.55 -16.98
CA LEU A 334 -24.46 -4.96 -17.98
C LEU A 334 -24.17 -4.18 -19.26
N ASP A 335 -23.83 -4.87 -20.35
CA ASP A 335 -23.53 -4.25 -21.65
C ASP A 335 -24.82 -3.62 -22.25
N GLN A 336 -25.16 -2.42 -21.77
CA GLN A 336 -26.39 -1.70 -22.12
C GLN A 336 -26.48 -1.40 -23.63
N ARG A 337 -25.34 -1.24 -24.32
CA ARG A 337 -25.31 -0.95 -25.77
C ARG A 337 -25.80 -2.10 -26.65
N ARG A 338 -25.83 -3.35 -26.15
CA ARG A 338 -26.40 -4.49 -26.89
C ARG A 338 -27.84 -4.83 -26.49
N ALA A 339 -28.29 -4.38 -25.32
CA ALA A 339 -29.65 -4.60 -24.84
C ALA A 339 -30.68 -3.73 -25.61
N GLU A 340 -30.25 -2.60 -26.17
CA GLU A 340 -31.12 -1.68 -26.92
C GLU A 340 -31.35 -2.11 -28.38
N GLU A 341 -30.41 -2.86 -28.99
CA GLU A 341 -30.51 -3.24 -30.42
C GLU A 341 -31.27 -4.56 -30.66
N ARG A 342 -31.48 -5.41 -29.65
CA ARG A 342 -32.25 -6.66 -29.78
C ARG A 342 -32.96 -6.99 -28.47
N THR A 343 -34.28 -6.83 -28.44
CA THR A 343 -35.23 -7.55 -27.56
C THR A 343 -34.68 -7.98 -26.19
N GLY A 344 -34.56 -7.03 -25.26
CA GLY A 344 -34.98 -7.20 -23.86
C GLY A 344 -34.27 -8.18 -22.92
N ILE A 345 -33.24 -8.94 -23.30
CA ILE A 345 -32.49 -9.81 -22.36
C ILE A 345 -30.98 -9.75 -22.65
N ALA A 346 -30.19 -9.34 -21.65
CA ALA A 346 -28.74 -9.33 -21.73
C ALA A 346 -28.19 -10.77 -21.82
N GLN A 347 -27.75 -11.19 -23.02
CA GLN A 347 -27.27 -12.56 -23.27
C GLN A 347 -25.87 -12.87 -22.72
N ARG A 348 -25.15 -11.87 -22.19
CA ARG A 348 -23.81 -12.05 -21.62
C ARG A 348 -23.60 -11.08 -20.45
N VAL A 349 -23.20 -11.62 -19.30
CA VAL A 349 -22.72 -10.83 -18.17
C VAL A 349 -21.20 -10.94 -18.13
N ARG A 350 -20.52 -9.80 -18.20
CA ARG A 350 -19.08 -9.73 -17.98
C ARG A 350 -18.85 -9.50 -16.50
N VAL A 351 -18.19 -10.45 -15.85
CA VAL A 351 -17.67 -10.30 -14.49
C VAL A 351 -16.26 -9.75 -14.62
N MET A 352 -15.99 -8.55 -14.06
CA MET A 352 -14.65 -7.94 -14.07
C MET A 352 -13.78 -8.40 -12.90
#